data_AF-A0AAW6PDD7-F1
#
_entry.id   AF-A0AAW6PDD7-F1
#
_cell.length_a   1.000
_cell.length_b   1.000
_cell.length_c   1.000
_cell.angle_alpha   90.00
_cell.angle_beta   90.00
_cell.angle_gamma   90.00
#
_symmetry.space_group_name_H-M   'P 1'
#
loop_
_entity.id
_entity.type
_entity.pdbx_description
1 polymer ?
#
loop_
_entity_poly.entity_id
_entity_poly.type
_entity_poly.pdbx_seq_one_letter_code
_entity_poly.pdbx_strand_id
1 'polypeptide(L)'
;MNIDSLRQYESADDFFALNGSAVMKMTIAAAISVCEQAINHGLIVSRIEGGIWHNPGFEARLDCIWDEADSSVDKFSAEKSNRSATGFIKSESFQHDTFIVTVSKF
;
A
#
# COMPACT_ATOMS: atom_id res chain seq x y z
N MET A 1 -18.29 -4.46 0.14
CA MET A 1 -16.96 -4.19 -0.43
C MET A 1 -16.98 -4.74 -1.84
N ASN A 2 -16.71 -3.93 -2.87
CA ASN A 2 -16.83 -4.32 -4.29
C ASN A 2 -15.43 -4.42 -4.96
N ILE A 3 -14.48 -4.98 -4.22
CA ILE A 3 -13.09 -5.16 -4.68
C ILE A 3 -13.00 -6.58 -5.23
N ASP A 4 -12.53 -6.69 -6.47
CA ASP A 4 -12.30 -7.96 -7.12
C ASP A 4 -10.97 -8.54 -6.63
N SER A 5 -11.02 -9.71 -5.97
CA SER A 5 -9.83 -10.38 -5.45
C SER A 5 -8.96 -11.01 -6.55
N LEU A 6 -9.49 -11.15 -7.77
CA LEU A 6 -8.80 -11.69 -8.94
C LEU A 6 -8.15 -10.59 -9.79
N ARG A 7 -8.31 -9.31 -9.41
CA ARG A 7 -7.75 -8.17 -10.13
C ARG A 7 -6.53 -7.61 -9.43
N GLN A 8 -5.48 -7.33 -10.22
CA GLN A 8 -4.40 -6.43 -9.84
C GLN A 8 -4.79 -5.01 -10.27
N TYR A 9 -4.88 -4.10 -9.31
CA TYR A 9 -5.29 -2.71 -9.53
C TYR A 9 -4.09 -1.83 -9.89
N GLU A 10 -4.30 -0.91 -10.83
CA GLU A 10 -3.24 -0.07 -11.39
C GLU A 10 -3.40 1.42 -11.00
N SER A 11 -4.46 1.75 -10.24
CA SER A 11 -4.79 3.14 -9.88
C SER A 11 -4.91 3.32 -8.38
N ALA A 12 -4.33 4.41 -7.87
CA ALA A 12 -4.58 4.87 -6.50
C ALA A 12 -6.00 5.43 -6.34
N ASP A 13 -6.61 5.96 -7.39
CA ASP A 13 -7.98 6.45 -7.34
C ASP A 13 -8.96 5.31 -7.02
N ASP A 14 -8.74 4.14 -7.61
CA ASP A 14 -9.52 2.93 -7.31
C ASP A 14 -9.38 2.56 -5.83
N PHE A 15 -8.17 2.67 -5.26
CA PHE A 15 -7.93 2.39 -3.84
C PHE A 15 -8.78 3.30 -2.95
N PHE A 16 -8.78 4.62 -3.17
CA PHE A 16 -9.55 5.54 -2.35
C PHE A 16 -11.06 5.43 -2.62
N ALA A 17 -11.48 5.27 -3.88
CA ALA A 17 -12.89 5.18 -4.25
C ALA A 17 -13.57 3.89 -3.75
N LEU A 18 -12.83 2.78 -3.70
CA LEU A 18 -13.36 1.46 -3.35
C LEU A 18 -13.08 1.03 -1.90
N ASN A 19 -12.45 1.90 -1.09
CA ASN A 19 -11.97 1.58 0.26
C ASN A 19 -11.00 0.38 0.25
N GLY A 20 -9.93 0.47 -0.55
CA GLY A 20 -8.97 -0.59 -0.84
C GLY A 20 -8.05 -1.03 0.30
N SER A 21 -8.06 -0.30 1.42
CA SER A 21 -7.17 -0.55 2.57
C SER A 21 -7.16 -2.02 3.00
N ALA A 22 -5.97 -2.57 3.20
CA ALA A 22 -5.71 -3.94 3.68
C ALA A 22 -6.16 -5.09 2.75
N VAL A 23 -6.77 -4.83 1.59
CA VAL A 23 -7.32 -5.91 0.74
C VAL A 23 -7.04 -5.76 -0.75
N MET A 24 -6.79 -4.56 -1.25
CA MET A 24 -6.58 -4.30 -2.67
C MET A 24 -5.16 -4.69 -3.09
N LYS A 25 -5.06 -5.56 -4.09
CA LYS A 25 -3.79 -5.98 -4.70
C LYS A 25 -3.44 -4.98 -5.77
N MET A 26 -2.29 -4.34 -5.64
CA MET A 26 -1.93 -3.20 -6.48
C MET A 26 -0.59 -3.42 -7.15
N THR A 27 -0.43 -2.90 -8.36
CA THR A 27 0.90 -2.81 -8.97
C THR A 27 1.82 -1.91 -8.14
N ILE A 28 3.13 -2.06 -8.33
CA ILE A 28 4.16 -1.18 -7.73
C ILE A 28 3.79 0.30 -7.87
N ALA A 29 3.46 0.73 -9.09
CA ALA A 29 3.17 2.14 -9.38
C ALA A 29 1.93 2.65 -8.63
N ALA A 30 0.88 1.83 -8.59
CA ALA A 30 -0.34 2.17 -7.89
C ALA A 30 -0.11 2.26 -6.37
N ALA A 31 0.61 1.29 -5.78
CA ALA A 31 0.90 1.27 -4.35
C ALA A 31 1.74 2.49 -3.92
N ILE A 32 2.78 2.85 -4.70
CA ILE A 32 3.56 4.08 -4.48
C ILE A 32 2.66 5.31 -4.54
N SER A 33 1.77 5.38 -5.55
CA SER A 33 0.86 6.51 -5.71
C SER A 33 -0.12 6.64 -4.54
N VAL A 34 -0.57 5.53 -3.93
CA VAL A 34 -1.38 5.57 -2.71
C VAL A 34 -0.58 6.16 -1.55
N CYS A 35 0.65 5.70 -1.33
CA CYS A 35 1.51 6.25 -0.27
C CYS A 35 1.75 7.76 -0.43
N GLU A 36 2.00 8.22 -1.65
CA GLU A 36 2.22 9.64 -1.95
C GLU A 36 0.95 10.50 -1.75
N GLN A 37 -0.22 9.95 -2.06
CA GLN A 37 -1.49 10.67 -1.96
C GLN A 37 -2.16 10.58 -0.58
N ALA A 38 -1.84 9.57 0.24
CA ALA A 38 -2.53 9.29 1.50
C ALA A 38 -2.65 10.51 2.42
N ILE A 39 -1.63 11.39 2.45
CA ILE A 39 -1.66 12.59 3.29
C ILE A 39 -2.77 13.58 2.91
N ASN A 40 -3.09 13.68 1.62
CA ASN A 40 -4.15 14.55 1.11
C ASN A 40 -5.54 14.03 1.50
N HIS A 41 -5.63 12.74 1.85
CA HIS A 41 -6.82 12.10 2.36
C HIS A 41 -6.88 12.05 3.90
N GLY A 42 -5.91 12.65 4.60
CA GLY A 42 -5.80 12.57 6.07
C GLY A 42 -5.47 11.16 6.57
N LEU A 43 -4.67 10.42 5.79
CA LEU A 43 -4.31 9.03 6.06
C LEU A 43 -2.79 8.82 6.22
N ILE A 44 -2.45 7.93 7.13
CA ILE A 44 -1.11 7.40 7.34
C ILE A 44 -1.08 5.95 6.87
N VAL A 45 0.01 5.56 6.22
CA VAL A 45 0.28 4.17 5.83
C VAL A 45 0.82 3.44 7.05
N SER A 46 0.06 2.48 7.56
CA SER A 46 0.42 1.73 8.76
C SER A 46 1.10 0.39 8.46
N ARG A 47 0.88 -0.16 7.27
CA ARG A 47 1.46 -1.44 6.85
C ARG A 47 1.52 -1.57 5.33
N ILE A 48 2.56 -2.22 4.84
CA ILE A 48 2.72 -2.68 3.46
C ILE A 48 2.98 -4.18 3.47
N GLU A 49 2.27 -4.91 2.62
CA GLU A 49 2.47 -6.34 2.39
C GLU A 49 2.73 -6.56 0.91
N GLY A 50 3.91 -7.07 0.56
CA GLY A 50 4.29 -7.38 -0.81
C GLY A 50 4.07 -8.84 -1.16
N GLY A 51 4.10 -9.10 -2.47
CA GLY A 51 3.97 -10.43 -3.00
C GLY A 51 4.15 -10.51 -4.51
N ILE A 52 3.84 -11.70 -5.04
CA ILE A 52 3.98 -12.03 -6.46
C ILE A 52 2.59 -12.23 -7.06
N TRP A 53 2.35 -11.64 -8.22
CA TRP A 53 1.15 -11.85 -9.00
C TRP A 53 1.28 -13.03 -9.98
N HIS A 54 0.28 -13.92 -9.97
CA HIS A 54 0.24 -15.12 -10.80
C HIS A 54 -0.81 -15.08 -11.93
N ASN A 55 -1.50 -13.95 -12.13
CA ASN A 55 -2.47 -13.69 -13.20
C ASN A 55 -3.50 -14.81 -13.50
N PRO A 56 -4.57 -14.96 -12.68
CA PRO A 56 -4.82 -14.28 -11.42
C PRO A 56 -4.22 -15.04 -10.23
N GLY A 57 -3.96 -14.33 -9.15
CA GLY A 57 -3.55 -14.94 -7.88
C GLY A 57 -2.47 -14.12 -7.22
N PHE A 58 -2.55 -14.01 -5.90
CA PHE A 58 -1.58 -13.27 -5.10
C PHE A 58 -0.90 -14.22 -4.14
N GLU A 59 0.42 -14.35 -4.26
CA GLU A 59 1.27 -15.04 -3.31
C GLU A 59 1.83 -14.02 -2.33
N ALA A 60 1.30 -14.01 -1.11
CA ALA A 60 1.80 -13.15 -0.04
C ALA A 60 3.19 -13.60 0.42
N ARG A 61 4.08 -12.64 0.64
CA ARG A 61 5.50 -12.87 0.96
C ARG A 61 5.81 -12.35 2.36
N LEU A 62 6.05 -13.27 3.29
CA LEU A 62 6.33 -12.94 4.70
C LEU A 62 7.65 -12.17 4.88
N ASP A 63 8.57 -12.34 3.94
CA ASP A 63 9.82 -11.59 3.79
C ASP A 63 9.62 -10.17 3.22
N CYS A 64 8.40 -9.83 2.77
CA CYS A 64 8.05 -8.54 2.18
C CYS A 64 6.96 -7.84 3.00
N ILE A 65 7.22 -7.60 4.29
CA ILE A 65 6.30 -6.89 5.18
C ILE A 65 7.02 -5.68 5.78
N TRP A 66 6.34 -4.54 5.74
CA TRP A 66 6.74 -3.33 6.45
C TRP A 66 5.57 -2.87 7.32
N ASP A 67 5.87 -2.53 8.57
CA ASP A 67 4.93 -1.96 9.51
C ASP A 67 5.47 -0.60 9.96
N GLU A 68 4.58 0.38 10.10
CA GLU A 68 4.94 1.66 10.70
C GLU A 68 5.32 1.43 12.17
N ALA A 69 6.45 2.01 12.59
CA ALA A 69 7.02 1.74 13.90
C ALA A 69 6.29 2.50 15.03
N ASP A 70 5.59 3.60 14.72
CA ASP A 70 4.99 4.47 15.73
C ASP A 70 3.59 4.97 15.34
N SER A 71 2.70 5.09 16.32
CA SER A 71 1.36 5.67 16.12
C SER A 71 1.47 7.19 16.05
N SER A 72 1.78 7.71 14.86
CA SER A 72 1.79 9.14 14.58
C SER A 72 0.37 9.74 14.67
N VAL A 73 0.27 10.91 15.32
CA VAL A 73 -0.98 11.71 15.46
C VAL A 73 -0.87 13.08 14.81
N ASP A 74 0.17 13.30 14.00
CA ASP A 74 0.44 14.58 13.37
C ASP A 74 0.85 14.42 11.91
N LYS A 75 0.51 15.44 11.11
CA LYS A 75 0.71 15.43 9.66
C LYS A 75 2.18 15.24 9.26
N PHE A 76 3.12 15.84 9.99
CA PHE A 76 4.53 15.77 9.63
C PHE A 76 5.08 14.35 9.81
N SER A 77 4.73 13.70 10.93
CA SER A 77 5.09 12.31 11.18
C SER A 77 4.42 11.36 10.18
N ALA A 78 3.16 11.60 9.81
CA ALA A 78 2.46 10.84 8.77
C ALA A 78 3.12 10.99 7.39
N GLU A 79 3.55 12.20 7.00
CA GLU A 79 4.28 12.42 5.74
C GLU A 79 5.62 11.65 5.71
N LYS A 80 6.32 11.58 6.85
CA LYS A 80 7.57 10.83 6.97
C LYS A 80 7.33 9.33 6.85
N SER A 81 6.31 8.81 7.54
CA SER A 81 5.88 7.41 7.48
C SER A 81 5.52 7.00 6.04
N ASN A 82 4.64 7.75 5.39
CA ASN A 82 4.21 7.49 4.02
C ASN A 82 5.39 7.47 3.04
N ARG A 83 6.38 8.37 3.23
CA ARG A 83 7.62 8.38 2.44
C ARG A 83 8.49 7.16 2.69
N SER A 84 8.55 6.69 3.94
CA SER A 84 9.25 5.45 4.30
C SER A 84 8.59 4.23 3.64
N ALA A 85 7.26 4.14 3.65
CA ALA A 85 6.51 3.10 2.96
C ALA A 85 6.80 3.09 1.44
N THR A 86 6.83 4.26 0.80
CA THR A 86 7.26 4.37 -0.61
C THR A 86 8.69 3.86 -0.82
N GLY A 87 9.61 4.17 0.10
CA GLY A 87 10.99 3.68 0.07
C GLY A 87 11.07 2.15 0.13
N PHE A 88 10.29 1.55 1.02
CA PHE A 88 10.19 0.10 1.17
C PHE A 88 9.65 -0.59 -0.09
N ILE A 89 8.53 -0.10 -0.65
CA ILE A 89 7.99 -0.66 -1.91
C ILE A 89 9.07 -0.64 -3.00
N LYS A 90 9.79 0.48 -3.15
CA LYS A 90 10.86 0.62 -4.15
C LYS A 90 12.02 -0.35 -3.92
N SER A 91 12.43 -0.61 -2.68
CA SER A 91 13.53 -1.56 -2.40
C SER A 91 13.12 -3.00 -2.68
N GLU A 92 11.85 -3.35 -2.47
CA GLU A 92 11.32 -4.70 -2.66
C GLU A 92 10.86 -5.00 -4.10
N SER A 93 10.69 -3.96 -4.92
CA SER A 93 10.16 -4.05 -6.29
C SER A 93 10.99 -4.91 -7.26
N PHE A 94 12.21 -5.31 -6.88
CA PHE A 94 13.02 -6.23 -7.68
C PHE A 94 12.51 -7.68 -7.62
N GLN A 95 11.91 -8.08 -6.49
CA GLN A 95 11.44 -9.46 -6.26
C GLN A 95 9.92 -9.56 -6.16
N HIS A 96 9.25 -8.44 -5.87
CA HIS A 96 7.82 -8.37 -5.59
C HIS A 96 7.16 -7.36 -6.53
N ASP A 97 6.08 -7.76 -7.21
CA ASP A 97 5.40 -6.94 -8.22
C ASP A 97 4.04 -6.40 -7.74
N THR A 98 3.57 -6.88 -6.59
CA THR A 98 2.23 -6.61 -6.07
C THR A 98 2.27 -6.27 -4.61
N PHE A 99 1.53 -5.23 -4.23
CA PHE A 99 1.49 -4.75 -2.86
C PHE A 99 0.06 -4.51 -2.39
N ILE A 100 -0.16 -4.72 -1.10
CA ILE A 100 -1.36 -4.34 -0.37
C ILE A 100 -0.96 -3.26 0.62
N VAL A 101 -1.69 -2.15 0.61
CA VAL A 101 -1.47 -1.00 1.49
C VAL A 101 -2.54 -0.96 2.57
N THR A 102 -2.15 -0.87 3.83
CA THR A 102 -3.06 -0.59 4.94
C THR A 102 -2.88 0.85 5.39
N VAL A 103 -4.00 1.57 5.52
CA VAL A 103 -4.04 2.96 5.95
C VAL A 103 -4.99 3.16 7.13
N SER A 104 -4.67 4.16 7.97
CA SER A 104 -5.51 4.64 9.07
C SER A 104 -5.55 6.16 9.10
N LYS A 105 -6.50 6.75 9.83
CA LYS A 105 -6.50 8.20 10.11
C LYS A 105 -5.39 8.52 11.12
N PHE A 106 -4.82 9.72 11.01
CA PHE A 106 -3.90 10.32 11.98
C PHE A 106 -4.46 11.67 12.47
#